data_AF-A0A8J6XJJ9-F1
#
_entry.id   AF-A0A8J6XJJ9-F1
#
_cell.length_a   1.000
_cell.length_b   1.000
_cell.length_c   1.000
_cell.angle_alpha   90.00
_cell.angle_beta   90.00
_cell.angle_gamma   90.00
#
_symmetry.space_group_name_H-M   'P 1'
#
loop_
_entity.id
_entity.type
_entity.pdbx_description
1 polymer ?
#
loop_
_entity_poly.entity_id
_entity_poly.type
_entity_poly.pdbx_seq_one_letter_code
_entity_poly.pdbx_strand_id
1 'polypeptide(L)'
;MIPYKIDTELFTNISLNKILMYLEYKGWKKQKEVEGIASVWSYIKKDKKISVLVPLDKEFADFEIKMEELVTVLAKVEERHKTEILKALENTSSIAKEKNREVIDIKIQFLEKNQHEVSAKEIGTVLTSLQDFFCSIESLKSETVRKRFEKNSRKSELELSLIDTFQGSFGIRVALPEHRQPDLFENLVAEQAAESFIALIQVSSNDNYEILRKEIEKLPDEPLVKFKILIKSFMELDSDLIIEWGSVNPEKGAITKLPLHKIVQAFEIVSKVELERIKLLIDPR
;
A
#
# COMPACT_ATOMS: atom_id res chain seq x y z
N MET A 1 -12.11 -42.19 -1.36
CA MET A 1 -11.42 -41.06 -0.72
C MET A 1 -10.82 -40.25 -1.86
N ILE A 2 -11.48 -39.18 -2.28
CA ILE A 2 -11.02 -38.36 -3.41
C ILE A 2 -9.89 -37.48 -2.86
N PRO A 3 -8.68 -37.50 -3.43
CA PRO A 3 -7.63 -36.60 -2.97
C PRO A 3 -8.11 -35.18 -3.24
N TYR A 4 -8.14 -34.36 -2.19
CA TYR A 4 -8.39 -32.93 -2.32
C TYR A 4 -7.28 -32.39 -3.22
N LYS A 5 -7.61 -32.10 -4.49
CA LYS A 5 -6.70 -31.41 -5.38
C LYS A 5 -6.53 -30.02 -4.76
N ILE A 6 -5.41 -29.82 -4.08
CA ILE A 6 -4.99 -28.49 -3.66
C ILE A 6 -4.91 -27.68 -4.95
N ASP A 7 -5.60 -26.54 -4.99
CA ASP A 7 -5.56 -25.64 -6.13
C ASP A 7 -4.18 -24.96 -6.10
N THR A 8 -3.20 -25.62 -6.72
CA THR A 8 -1.77 -25.30 -6.65
C THR A 8 -1.47 -23.88 -7.15
N GLU A 9 -2.35 -23.33 -7.99
CA GLU A 9 -2.30 -21.95 -8.48
C GLU A 9 -2.53 -20.88 -7.40
N LEU A 10 -3.06 -21.24 -6.22
CA LEU A 10 -3.31 -20.26 -5.15
C LEU A 10 -2.01 -19.77 -4.49
N PHE A 11 -0.96 -20.59 -4.46
CA PHE A 11 0.29 -20.27 -3.76
C PHE A 11 1.33 -19.60 -4.66
N THR A 12 1.24 -19.75 -5.98
CA THR A 12 2.16 -19.10 -6.94
C THR A 12 2.06 -17.58 -6.88
N ASN A 13 0.86 -17.06 -6.61
CA ASN A 13 0.55 -15.64 -6.52
C ASN A 13 0.87 -15.01 -5.16
N ILE A 14 1.40 -15.77 -4.19
CA ILE A 14 1.80 -15.24 -2.90
C ILE A 14 3.23 -14.69 -2.98
N SER A 15 3.40 -13.46 -2.49
CA SER A 15 4.71 -12.82 -2.36
C SER A 15 5.36 -13.25 -1.05
N LEU A 16 6.59 -13.76 -1.11
CA LEU A 16 7.36 -14.16 0.08
C LEU A 16 7.57 -12.99 1.03
N ASN A 17 7.94 -11.82 0.50
CA ASN A 17 8.07 -10.60 1.30
C ASN A 17 6.77 -10.25 2.02
N LYS A 18 5.62 -10.46 1.36
CA LYS A 18 4.31 -10.22 1.96
C LYS A 18 4.02 -11.16 3.11
N ILE A 19 4.42 -12.43 3.02
CA ILE A 19 4.36 -13.39 4.13
C ILE A 19 5.22 -12.92 5.30
N LEU A 20 6.48 -12.57 5.04
CA LEU A 20 7.41 -12.17 6.11
C LEU A 20 6.89 -10.91 6.83
N MET A 21 6.44 -9.91 6.08
CA MET A 21 5.82 -8.70 6.64
C MET A 21 4.53 -9.02 7.40
N TYR A 22 3.71 -9.94 6.89
CA TYR A 22 2.49 -10.39 7.56
C TYR A 22 2.80 -11.03 8.91
N LEU A 23 3.80 -11.91 8.96
CA LEU A 23 4.23 -12.57 10.19
C LEU A 23 4.72 -11.55 11.22
N GLU A 24 5.62 -10.65 10.84
CA GLU A 24 6.09 -9.56 11.71
C GLU A 24 4.92 -8.73 12.25
N TYR A 25 4.01 -8.34 11.36
CA TYR A 25 2.83 -7.56 11.71
C TYR A 25 1.93 -8.28 12.73
N LYS A 26 1.71 -9.59 12.53
CA LYS A 26 0.92 -10.42 13.44
C LYS A 26 1.66 -10.80 14.73
N GLY A 27 2.82 -10.18 14.99
CA GLY A 27 3.60 -10.38 16.21
C GLY A 27 4.38 -11.70 16.24
N TRP A 28 4.52 -12.37 15.10
CA TRP A 28 5.44 -13.50 14.99
C TRP A 28 6.88 -12.98 15.04
N LYS A 29 7.74 -13.72 15.73
CA LYS A 29 9.16 -13.39 15.87
C LYS A 29 10.01 -14.37 15.08
N LYS A 30 10.79 -13.88 14.14
CA LYS A 30 11.84 -14.64 13.44
C LYS A 30 12.81 -15.20 14.48
N GLN A 31 13.06 -16.51 14.41
CA GLN A 31 13.92 -17.24 15.34
C GLN A 31 15.25 -17.58 14.67
N LYS A 32 15.19 -18.05 13.42
CA LYS A 32 16.33 -18.49 12.65
C LYS A 32 16.02 -18.35 11.16
N GLU A 33 17.06 -18.16 10.37
CA GLU A 33 17.02 -18.30 8.93
C GLU A 33 18.11 -19.26 8.49
N VAL A 34 17.79 -20.06 7.48
CA VAL A 34 18.77 -20.75 6.65
C VAL A 34 18.77 -19.98 5.35
N GLU A 35 19.90 -19.33 5.06
CA GLU A 35 20.05 -18.37 3.96
C GLU A 35 19.54 -18.96 2.64
N GLY A 36 18.64 -18.21 1.98
CA GLY A 36 18.00 -18.59 0.72
C GLY A 36 17.00 -19.74 0.79
N ILE A 37 16.98 -20.55 1.86
CA ILE A 37 16.23 -21.81 1.91
C ILE A 37 14.90 -21.63 2.67
N ALA A 38 14.97 -21.22 3.93
CA ALA A 38 13.80 -21.15 4.80
C ALA A 38 14.02 -20.26 6.01
N SER A 39 12.94 -19.70 6.56
CA SER A 39 12.96 -18.99 7.84
C SER A 39 11.99 -19.60 8.84
N VAL A 40 12.39 -19.64 10.11
CA VAL A 40 11.59 -20.17 11.22
C VAL A 40 11.07 -19.02 12.05
N TRP A 41 9.76 -19.00 12.26
CA TRP A 41 9.04 -17.97 13.00
C TRP A 41 8.28 -18.57 14.15
N SER A 42 8.11 -17.81 15.23
CA SER A 42 7.34 -18.28 16.38
C SER A 42 6.38 -17.23 16.93
N TYR A 43 5.26 -17.70 17.46
CA TYR A 43 4.21 -16.90 18.09
C TYR A 43 3.84 -17.51 19.43
N ILE A 44 3.60 -16.67 20.43
CA ILE A 44 3.20 -17.10 21.77
C ILE A 44 1.71 -16.80 21.94
N LYS A 45 0.89 -17.85 22.09
CA LYS A 45 -0.55 -17.74 22.38
C LYS A 45 -0.88 -18.57 23.61
N LYS A 46 -1.41 -17.93 24.67
CA LYS A 46 -1.81 -18.59 25.93
C LYS A 46 -0.69 -19.50 26.48
N ASP A 47 0.52 -18.94 26.61
CA ASP A 47 1.74 -19.62 27.08
C ASP A 47 2.24 -20.81 26.25
N LYS A 48 1.67 -21.04 25.07
CA LYS A 48 2.15 -22.03 24.10
C LYS A 48 2.94 -21.34 23.00
N LYS A 49 4.18 -21.81 22.78
CA LYS A 49 4.99 -21.44 21.62
C LYS A 49 4.54 -22.25 20.41
N ILE A 50 4.06 -21.57 19.38
CA ILE A 50 3.72 -22.12 18.08
C ILE A 50 4.81 -21.68 17.11
N SER A 51 5.26 -22.59 16.23
CA SER A 51 6.29 -22.27 15.25
C SER A 51 5.83 -22.63 13.84
N VAL A 52 6.25 -21.83 12.88
CA VAL A 52 6.03 -22.06 11.45
C VAL A 52 7.35 -21.96 10.70
N LEU A 53 7.44 -22.69 9.61
CA LEU A 53 8.53 -22.61 8.65
C LEU A 53 8.01 -21.92 7.39
N VAL A 54 8.69 -20.88 6.94
CA VAL A 54 8.41 -20.18 5.70
C VAL A 54 9.45 -20.61 4.68
N PRO A 55 9.06 -21.30 3.60
CA PRO A 55 9.99 -21.61 2.51
C PRO A 55 10.38 -20.30 1.80
N LEU A 56 11.67 -20.08 1.57
CA LEU A 56 12.17 -18.88 0.87
C LEU A 56 12.53 -19.17 -0.59
N ASP A 57 12.74 -20.44 -0.93
CA ASP A 57 12.99 -20.88 -2.29
C ASP A 57 11.71 -21.49 -2.90
N LYS A 58 11.25 -20.91 -4.00
CA LYS A 58 10.07 -21.38 -4.75
C LYS A 58 10.35 -22.60 -5.62
N GLU A 59 11.63 -22.93 -5.87
CA GLU A 59 12.04 -24.04 -6.71
C GLU A 59 12.02 -25.39 -5.98
N PHE A 60 11.82 -25.40 -4.65
CA PHE A 60 11.70 -26.64 -3.90
C PHE A 60 10.43 -27.40 -4.27
N ALA A 61 10.58 -28.71 -4.46
CA ALA A 61 9.51 -29.61 -4.88
C ALA A 61 8.33 -29.66 -3.89
N ASP A 62 8.56 -29.35 -2.61
CA ASP A 62 7.53 -29.32 -1.55
C ASP A 62 7.08 -27.90 -1.19
N PHE A 63 7.45 -26.87 -1.96
CA PHE A 63 7.10 -25.47 -1.70
C PHE A 63 5.61 -25.28 -1.43
N GLU A 64 4.75 -25.80 -2.29
CA GLU A 64 3.30 -25.66 -2.18
C GLU A 64 2.74 -26.33 -0.92
N ILE A 65 3.29 -27.49 -0.54
CA ILE A 65 2.91 -28.21 0.67
C ILE A 65 3.28 -27.37 1.91
N LYS A 66 4.49 -26.78 1.92
CA LYS A 66 4.94 -25.90 3.00
C LYS A 66 4.11 -24.62 3.10
N MET A 67 3.71 -24.07 1.96
CA MET A 67 2.81 -22.92 1.91
C MET A 67 1.42 -23.26 2.45
N GLU A 68 0.87 -24.43 2.14
CA GLU A 68 -0.40 -24.88 2.71
C GLU A 68 -0.32 -25.11 4.22
N GLU A 69 0.76 -25.75 4.69
CA GLU A 69 1.03 -25.94 6.12
C GLU A 69 1.06 -24.59 6.85
N LEU A 70 1.81 -23.61 6.30
CA LEU A 70 1.89 -22.25 6.83
C LEU A 70 0.51 -21.61 6.94
N VAL A 71 -0.26 -21.57 5.86
CA VAL A 71 -1.60 -20.95 5.84
C VAL A 71 -2.55 -21.66 6.82
N THR A 72 -2.45 -22.98 6.93
CA THR A 72 -3.25 -23.76 7.88
C THR A 72 -2.94 -23.39 9.33
N VAL A 73 -1.64 -23.24 9.67
CA VAL A 73 -1.25 -22.82 11.01
C VAL A 73 -1.70 -21.40 11.28
N LEU A 74 -1.51 -20.46 10.33
CA LEU A 74 -1.96 -19.08 10.47
C LEU A 74 -3.47 -18.99 10.70
N ALA A 75 -4.27 -19.67 9.87
CA ALA A 75 -5.73 -19.74 10.02
C ALA A 75 -6.15 -20.23 11.40
N LYS A 76 -5.49 -21.27 11.92
CA LYS A 76 -5.77 -21.82 13.25
C LYS A 76 -5.33 -20.90 14.39
N VAL A 77 -4.18 -20.25 14.27
CA VAL A 77 -3.67 -19.32 15.29
C VAL A 77 -4.52 -18.07 15.37
N GLU A 78 -4.96 -17.56 14.22
CA GLU A 78 -5.77 -16.35 14.12
C GLU A 78 -7.28 -16.60 14.25
N GLU A 79 -7.72 -17.86 14.29
CA GLU A 79 -9.13 -18.24 14.36
C GLU A 79 -9.94 -17.67 13.16
N ARG A 80 -9.34 -17.75 11.97
CA ARG A 80 -9.87 -17.21 10.70
C ARG A 80 -9.96 -18.26 9.62
N HIS A 81 -10.80 -18.02 8.61
CA HIS A 81 -10.87 -18.90 7.45
C HIS A 81 -9.58 -18.82 6.60
N LYS A 82 -9.13 -19.97 6.07
CA LYS A 82 -7.93 -20.04 5.20
C LYS A 82 -8.00 -19.07 4.02
N THR A 83 -9.18 -18.89 3.43
CA THR A 83 -9.41 -17.98 2.30
C THR A 83 -9.11 -16.52 2.65
N GLU A 84 -9.42 -16.09 3.88
CA GLU A 84 -9.09 -14.73 4.33
C GLU A 84 -7.58 -14.55 4.54
N ILE A 85 -6.90 -15.57 5.05
CA ILE A 85 -5.43 -15.57 5.17
C ILE A 85 -4.80 -15.46 3.77
N LEU A 86 -5.28 -16.25 2.81
CA LEU A 86 -4.80 -16.21 1.43
C LEU A 86 -5.00 -14.82 0.81
N LYS A 87 -6.18 -14.20 0.96
CA LYS A 87 -6.44 -12.83 0.50
C LYS A 87 -5.49 -11.80 1.12
N ALA A 88 -5.16 -11.94 2.40
CA ALA A 88 -4.23 -11.03 3.07
C ALA A 88 -2.78 -11.18 2.55
N LEU A 89 -2.43 -12.35 2.03
CA LEU A 89 -1.12 -12.72 1.50
C LEU A 89 -1.00 -12.56 -0.03
N GLU A 90 -2.10 -12.34 -0.73
CA GLU A 90 -2.16 -12.21 -2.18
C GLU A 90 -1.32 -11.04 -2.70
N ASN A 91 -0.49 -11.24 -3.72
CA ASN A 91 0.35 -10.19 -4.28
C ASN A 91 -0.47 -9.11 -4.98
N THR A 92 -0.34 -7.85 -4.55
CA THR A 92 -1.10 -6.73 -5.10
C THR A 92 -0.82 -6.50 -6.59
N SER A 93 0.38 -6.82 -7.08
CA SER A 93 0.71 -6.78 -8.50
C SER A 93 -0.01 -7.86 -9.32
N SER A 94 -0.29 -9.04 -8.73
CA SER A 94 -1.09 -10.06 -9.39
C SER A 94 -2.54 -9.58 -9.56
N ILE A 95 -3.11 -8.95 -8.52
CA ILE A 95 -4.45 -8.35 -8.58
C ILE A 95 -4.50 -7.21 -9.59
N ALA A 96 -3.47 -6.35 -9.62
CA ALA A 96 -3.37 -5.27 -10.60
C ALA A 96 -3.45 -5.79 -12.04
N LYS A 97 -2.71 -6.87 -12.34
CA LYS A 97 -2.74 -7.54 -13.65
C LYS A 97 -4.08 -8.20 -13.95
N GLU A 98 -4.68 -8.91 -12.98
CA GLU A 98 -5.99 -9.55 -13.13
C GLU A 98 -7.10 -8.51 -13.41
N LYS A 99 -7.08 -7.40 -12.66
CA LYS A 99 -8.05 -6.31 -12.81
C LYS A 99 -7.70 -5.37 -13.95
N ASN A 100 -6.53 -5.51 -14.57
CA ASN A 100 -5.98 -4.60 -15.55
C ASN A 100 -6.06 -3.14 -15.09
N ARG A 101 -5.59 -2.87 -13.86
CA ARG A 101 -5.69 -1.60 -13.13
C ARG A 101 -4.51 -1.42 -12.19
N GLU A 102 -4.09 -0.19 -11.97
CA GLU A 102 -3.18 0.13 -10.86
C GLU A 102 -3.93 -0.01 -9.53
N VAL A 103 -3.32 -0.72 -8.57
CA VAL A 103 -3.95 -1.07 -7.29
C VAL A 103 -3.07 -0.62 -6.13
N ILE A 104 -3.68 0.03 -5.13
CA ILE A 104 -3.01 0.48 -3.92
C ILE A 104 -3.68 -0.17 -2.72
N ASP A 105 -2.89 -0.91 -1.94
CA ASP A 105 -3.26 -1.41 -0.62
C ASP A 105 -2.71 -0.45 0.44
N ILE A 106 -3.56 -0.01 1.36
CA ILE A 106 -3.16 0.72 2.57
C ILE A 106 -3.57 -0.13 3.77
N LYS A 107 -2.58 -0.57 4.55
CA LYS A 107 -2.78 -1.39 5.74
C LYS A 107 -2.37 -0.61 6.98
N ILE A 108 -3.28 -0.53 7.94
CA ILE A 108 -3.12 0.20 9.19
C ILE A 108 -2.64 -0.76 10.27
N GLN A 109 -1.53 -0.42 10.91
CA GLN A 109 -0.91 -1.19 11.97
C GLN A 109 -1.09 -0.50 13.32
N PHE A 110 -2.21 -0.80 13.99
CA PHE A 110 -2.47 -0.31 15.33
C PHE A 110 -1.44 -0.85 16.33
N LEU A 111 -0.94 0.03 17.20
CA LEU A 111 0.03 -0.31 18.23
C LEU A 111 -0.60 -1.11 19.39
N GLU A 112 -1.93 -1.09 19.54
CA GLU A 112 -2.67 -1.78 20.62
C GLU A 112 -3.29 -3.13 20.19
N LYS A 113 -3.66 -3.98 21.16
CA LYS A 113 -4.07 -5.39 20.96
C LYS A 113 -5.51 -5.59 20.43
N ASN A 114 -6.37 -4.56 20.43
CA ASN A 114 -7.74 -4.67 19.92
C ASN A 114 -7.83 -4.06 18.51
N GLN A 115 -7.45 -4.85 17.50
CA GLN A 115 -7.04 -4.39 16.16
C GLN A 115 -8.13 -4.51 15.08
N HIS A 116 -9.40 -4.42 15.43
CA HIS A 116 -10.50 -4.68 14.48
C HIS A 116 -11.44 -3.50 14.26
N GLU A 117 -11.16 -2.37 14.89
CA GLU A 117 -11.99 -1.17 14.79
C GLU A 117 -11.11 0.02 14.43
N VAL A 118 -11.67 0.91 13.61
CA VAL A 118 -11.09 2.21 13.29
C VAL A 118 -12.24 3.18 13.11
N SER A 119 -11.99 4.47 13.36
CA SER A 119 -13.01 5.50 13.14
C SER A 119 -13.38 5.56 11.66
N ALA A 120 -14.66 5.33 11.35
CA ALA A 120 -15.19 5.50 10.00
C ALA A 120 -14.96 6.93 9.47
N LYS A 121 -14.95 7.92 10.37
CA LYS A 121 -14.66 9.31 10.02
C LYS A 121 -13.21 9.48 9.59
N GLU A 122 -12.25 8.89 10.31
CA GLU A 122 -10.82 8.99 9.97
C GLU A 122 -10.53 8.30 8.64
N ILE A 123 -11.06 7.08 8.43
CA ILE A 123 -10.93 6.39 7.14
C ILE A 123 -11.58 7.17 6.00
N GLY A 124 -12.75 7.76 6.24
CA GLY A 124 -13.41 8.64 5.26
C GLY A 124 -12.52 9.84 4.88
N THR A 125 -11.85 10.47 5.85
CA THR A 125 -10.89 11.55 5.61
C THR A 125 -9.68 11.08 4.80
N VAL A 126 -9.13 9.90 5.13
CA VAL A 126 -8.02 9.29 4.38
C VAL A 126 -8.42 9.03 2.93
N LEU A 127 -9.56 8.39 2.70
CA LEU A 127 -10.05 8.09 1.35
C LEU A 127 -10.30 9.37 0.54
N THR A 128 -10.88 10.39 1.17
CA THR A 128 -11.15 11.67 0.52
C THR A 128 -9.86 12.41 0.17
N SER A 129 -8.92 12.49 1.10
CA SER A 129 -7.62 13.15 0.87
C SER A 129 -6.75 12.41 -0.15
N LEU A 130 -6.85 11.07 -0.19
CA LEU A 130 -6.20 10.26 -1.21
C LEU A 130 -6.78 10.58 -2.59
N GLN A 131 -8.12 10.57 -2.72
CA GLN A 131 -8.80 10.94 -3.97
C GLN A 131 -8.39 12.36 -4.43
N ASP A 132 -8.43 13.33 -3.52
CA ASP A 132 -8.04 14.71 -3.79
C ASP A 132 -6.60 14.84 -4.28
N PHE A 133 -5.68 14.08 -3.68
CA PHE A 133 -4.29 14.06 -4.13
C PHE A 133 -4.18 13.52 -5.57
N PHE A 134 -4.81 12.39 -5.89
CA PHE A 134 -4.79 11.87 -7.26
C PHE A 134 -5.40 12.86 -8.27
N CYS A 135 -6.54 13.47 -7.95
CA CYS A 135 -7.16 14.52 -8.78
C CYS A 135 -6.20 15.71 -9.03
N SER A 136 -5.40 16.10 -8.03
CA SER A 136 -4.45 17.21 -8.19
C SER A 136 -3.27 16.86 -9.10
N ILE A 137 -2.89 15.59 -9.21
CA ILE A 137 -1.84 15.14 -10.15
C ILE A 137 -2.37 15.13 -11.59
N GLU A 138 -3.65 14.83 -11.79
CA GLU A 138 -4.34 14.91 -13.09
C GLU A 138 -4.31 16.34 -13.66
N SER A 139 -4.56 17.35 -12.81
CA SER A 139 -4.66 18.76 -13.23
C SER A 139 -3.36 19.28 -13.87
N LEU A 140 -2.20 18.73 -13.49
CA LEU A 140 -0.88 19.08 -14.03
C LEU A 140 -0.71 18.69 -15.51
N LYS A 141 -1.38 17.64 -15.98
CA LYS A 141 -1.23 17.13 -17.35
C LYS A 141 -2.24 17.76 -18.32
N SER A 142 -3.38 18.18 -17.78
CA SER A 142 -4.47 18.83 -18.53
C SER A 142 -4.12 20.27 -19.00
N GLU A 143 -3.10 20.91 -18.43
CA GLU A 143 -2.68 22.26 -18.88
C GLU A 143 -2.18 22.29 -20.34
N THR A 144 -1.77 21.16 -20.90
CA THR A 144 -1.46 21.02 -22.33
C THR A 144 -2.72 20.98 -23.21
N VAL A 145 -3.90 20.68 -22.65
CA VAL A 145 -5.17 20.43 -23.38
C VAL A 145 -6.27 21.47 -23.05
N ARG A 146 -6.00 22.39 -22.10
CA ARG A 146 -6.93 23.43 -21.58
C ARG A 146 -7.47 24.46 -22.59
N LYS A 147 -7.32 24.26 -23.91
CA LYS A 147 -7.96 25.11 -24.94
C LYS A 147 -9.29 24.62 -25.49
N ARG A 148 -9.82 23.45 -25.11
CA ARG A 148 -11.19 23.09 -25.50
C ARG A 148 -11.91 22.32 -24.41
N PHE A 149 -13.16 22.74 -24.15
CA PHE A 149 -14.22 22.07 -23.40
C PHE A 149 -14.44 22.51 -21.94
N GLU A 150 -15.33 23.49 -21.86
CA GLU A 150 -16.37 23.76 -20.87
C GLU A 150 -16.68 22.65 -19.84
N LYS A 151 -16.57 23.05 -18.56
CA LYS A 151 -17.65 23.11 -17.55
C LYS A 151 -18.87 22.19 -17.75
N ASN A 152 -18.65 20.89 -17.82
CA ASN A 152 -19.62 19.88 -17.39
C ASN A 152 -18.87 18.93 -16.45
N SER A 153 -19.54 18.53 -15.38
CA SER A 153 -19.08 17.70 -14.26
C SER A 153 -18.48 16.36 -14.69
N ARG A 154 -17.29 16.37 -15.29
CA ARG A 154 -16.51 15.15 -15.53
C ARG A 154 -16.02 14.65 -14.19
N LYS A 155 -16.46 13.44 -13.83
CA LYS A 155 -15.75 12.55 -12.90
C LYS A 155 -14.26 12.64 -13.24
N SER A 156 -13.41 12.88 -12.24
CA SER A 156 -11.95 12.85 -12.40
C SER A 156 -11.53 11.59 -13.16
N GLU A 157 -10.60 11.72 -14.10
CA GLU A 157 -10.04 10.58 -14.84
C GLU A 157 -9.21 9.66 -13.91
N LEU A 158 -8.98 10.07 -12.66
CA LEU A 158 -8.32 9.32 -11.60
C LEU A 158 -9.23 9.01 -10.41
N GLU A 159 -10.54 8.83 -10.64
CA GLU A 159 -11.46 8.39 -9.59
C GLU A 159 -11.09 6.99 -9.05
N LEU A 160 -10.80 6.93 -7.75
CA LEU A 160 -10.45 5.72 -7.05
C LEU A 160 -11.71 4.89 -6.75
N SER A 161 -11.60 3.58 -6.97
CA SER A 161 -12.62 2.62 -6.55
C SER A 161 -12.12 1.86 -5.33
N LEU A 162 -12.86 1.87 -4.21
CA LEU A 162 -12.61 0.94 -3.11
C LEU A 162 -13.10 -0.45 -3.54
N ILE A 163 -12.19 -1.40 -3.73
CA ILE A 163 -12.49 -2.72 -4.31
C ILE A 163 -12.41 -3.87 -3.31
N ASP A 164 -11.71 -3.71 -2.18
CA ASP A 164 -11.68 -4.72 -1.12
C ASP A 164 -11.28 -4.12 0.23
N THR A 165 -11.53 -4.88 1.31
CA THR A 165 -11.02 -4.62 2.66
C THR A 165 -10.42 -5.88 3.26
N PHE A 166 -9.34 -5.74 4.04
CA PHE A 166 -8.64 -6.88 4.64
C PHE A 166 -9.06 -7.08 6.09
N GLN A 167 -9.47 -8.29 6.45
CA GLN A 167 -9.62 -8.65 7.87
C GLN A 167 -8.25 -8.97 8.49
N GLY A 168 -8.10 -8.60 9.77
CA GLY A 168 -6.94 -8.91 10.60
C GLY A 168 -5.81 -7.86 10.61
N SER A 169 -5.77 -6.97 9.62
CA SER A 169 -5.12 -5.66 9.65
C SER A 169 -6.13 -4.71 9.05
N PHE A 170 -6.61 -3.68 9.75
CA PHE A 170 -7.58 -2.79 9.10
C PHE A 170 -6.91 -2.21 7.86
N GLY A 171 -7.40 -2.59 6.70
CA GLY A 171 -6.73 -2.25 5.46
C GLY A 171 -7.73 -2.18 4.33
N ILE A 172 -7.42 -1.29 3.40
CA ILE A 172 -8.26 -0.95 2.27
C ILE A 172 -7.48 -1.19 0.99
N ARG A 173 -8.19 -1.65 -0.03
CA ARG A 173 -7.66 -1.78 -1.39
C ARG A 173 -8.43 -0.85 -2.30
N VAL A 174 -7.71 0.09 -2.89
CA VAL A 174 -8.26 0.99 -3.91
C VAL A 174 -7.65 0.68 -5.27
N ALA A 175 -8.42 0.87 -6.33
CA ALA A 175 -7.95 0.76 -7.69
C ALA A 175 -8.14 2.08 -8.42
N LEU A 176 -7.10 2.55 -9.12
CA LEU A 176 -7.22 3.62 -10.09
C LEU A 176 -8.04 3.14 -11.30
N PRO A 177 -8.61 4.02 -12.14
CA PRO A 177 -9.48 3.61 -13.25
C PRO A 177 -8.91 2.53 -14.18
N GLU A 178 -9.82 1.79 -14.81
CA GLU A 178 -9.49 0.74 -15.78
C GLU A 178 -8.68 1.27 -16.96
N HIS A 179 -7.72 0.46 -17.39
CA HIS A 179 -7.04 0.64 -18.67
C HIS A 179 -8.06 0.43 -19.79
N ARG A 180 -8.70 1.52 -20.24
CA ARG A 180 -9.50 1.50 -21.47
C ARG A 180 -8.52 1.51 -22.65
N GLN A 181 -8.66 0.57 -23.59
CA GLN A 181 -7.81 0.39 -24.79
C GLN A 181 -7.61 1.70 -25.60
N PRO A 182 -6.68 1.74 -26.59
CA PRO A 182 -5.25 1.49 -26.59
C PRO A 182 -4.51 2.79 -26.93
N ASP A 183 -4.94 3.95 -26.43
CA ASP A 183 -4.10 5.13 -26.51
C ASP A 183 -2.96 4.94 -25.52
N LEU A 184 -1.78 4.59 -26.05
CA LEU A 184 -0.51 4.38 -25.32
C LEU A 184 -0.22 5.47 -24.27
N PHE A 185 -0.86 6.64 -24.38
CA PHE A 185 -0.68 7.80 -23.52
C PHE A 185 -1.66 7.89 -22.33
N GLU A 186 -2.90 7.37 -22.42
CA GLU A 186 -3.82 7.35 -21.26
C GLU A 186 -3.35 6.36 -20.20
N ASN A 187 -2.72 5.26 -20.64
CA ASN A 187 -2.08 4.26 -19.79
C ASN A 187 -1.01 4.85 -18.86
N LEU A 188 -0.34 5.94 -19.27
CA LEU A 188 0.67 6.59 -18.44
C LEU A 188 0.05 7.40 -17.29
N VAL A 189 -1.20 7.85 -17.37
CA VAL A 189 -1.70 8.83 -16.39
C VAL A 189 -1.90 8.19 -15.02
N ALA A 190 -2.60 7.06 -14.96
CA ALA A 190 -2.81 6.30 -13.71
C ALA A 190 -1.49 5.75 -13.17
N GLU A 191 -0.68 5.12 -14.03
CA GLU A 191 0.64 4.58 -13.65
C GLU A 191 1.55 5.68 -13.07
N GLN A 192 1.70 6.82 -13.75
CA GLN A 192 2.54 7.93 -13.27
C GLN A 192 1.98 8.58 -12.01
N ALA A 193 0.66 8.63 -11.84
CA ALA A 193 0.07 9.18 -10.62
C ALA A 193 0.35 8.26 -9.43
N ALA A 194 0.20 6.94 -9.62
CA ALA A 194 0.54 5.95 -8.60
C ALA A 194 2.04 5.93 -8.30
N GLU A 195 2.88 6.10 -9.32
CA GLU A 195 4.33 6.23 -9.19
C GLU A 195 4.72 7.49 -8.41
N SER A 196 4.09 8.63 -8.71
CA SER A 196 4.32 9.89 -7.97
C SER A 196 3.89 9.76 -6.51
N PHE A 197 2.73 9.15 -6.27
CA PHE A 197 2.25 8.87 -4.92
C PHE A 197 3.25 7.99 -4.16
N ILE A 198 3.64 6.84 -4.72
CA ILE A 198 4.49 5.89 -4.00
C ILE A 198 5.90 6.46 -3.78
N ALA A 199 6.43 7.23 -4.72
CA ALA A 199 7.74 7.87 -4.58
C ALA A 199 7.76 8.84 -3.40
N LEU A 200 6.71 9.66 -3.26
CA LEU A 200 6.58 10.56 -2.11
C LEU A 200 6.47 9.79 -0.79
N ILE A 201 5.71 8.69 -0.77
CA ILE A 201 5.58 7.83 0.42
C ILE A 201 6.91 7.16 0.78
N GLN A 202 7.65 6.63 -0.20
CA GLN A 202 8.96 6.02 0.00
C GLN A 202 9.97 7.00 0.56
N VAL A 203 10.03 8.20 -0.02
CA VAL A 203 10.93 9.23 0.45
C VAL A 203 10.51 9.76 1.83
N SER A 204 9.21 9.81 2.12
CA SER A 204 8.69 10.13 3.47
C SER A 204 9.07 9.11 4.54
N SER A 205 9.32 7.85 4.15
CA SER A 205 9.81 6.80 5.05
C SER A 205 11.32 6.86 5.34
N ASN A 206 12.07 7.64 4.57
CA ASN A 206 13.53 7.72 4.65
C ASN A 206 13.99 8.53 5.88
N ASP A 207 15.21 8.30 6.35
CA ASP A 207 15.87 9.12 7.38
C ASP A 207 16.42 10.43 6.83
N ASN A 208 16.70 10.50 5.53
CA ASN A 208 17.29 11.66 4.89
C ASN A 208 16.24 12.68 4.45
N TYR A 209 15.97 13.63 5.34
CA TYR A 209 14.98 14.68 5.17
C TYR A 209 15.22 15.60 3.94
N GLU A 210 16.47 15.74 3.50
CA GLU A 210 16.80 16.56 2.32
C GLU A 210 16.26 15.96 1.02
N ILE A 211 16.11 14.63 0.97
CA ILE A 211 15.52 13.95 -0.19
C ILE A 211 14.03 14.28 -0.26
N LEU A 212 13.33 14.21 0.88
CA LEU A 212 11.91 14.55 0.95
C LEU A 212 11.66 16.01 0.57
N ARG A 213 12.47 16.92 1.10
CA ARG A 213 12.40 18.33 0.75
C ARG A 213 12.55 18.54 -0.76
N LYS A 214 13.55 17.93 -1.39
CA LYS A 214 13.79 18.05 -2.84
C LYS A 214 12.64 17.49 -3.68
N GLU A 215 12.06 16.37 -3.31
CA GLU A 215 10.91 15.82 -4.06
C GLU A 215 9.66 16.69 -3.89
N ILE A 216 9.40 17.18 -2.69
CA ILE A 216 8.31 18.13 -2.41
C ILE A 216 8.50 19.43 -3.19
N GLU A 217 9.73 19.95 -3.26
CA GLU A 217 10.03 21.19 -3.98
C GLU A 217 9.74 21.10 -5.48
N LYS A 218 9.72 19.89 -6.06
CA LYS A 218 9.31 19.67 -7.46
C LYS A 218 7.79 19.67 -7.65
N LEU A 219 7.01 19.46 -6.59
CA LEU A 219 5.55 19.45 -6.70
C LEU A 219 5.02 20.87 -6.91
N PRO A 220 4.06 21.07 -7.82
CA PRO A 220 3.29 22.30 -7.88
C PRO A 220 2.46 22.53 -6.61
N ASP A 221 1.98 23.75 -6.41
CA ASP A 221 1.36 24.16 -5.14
C ASP A 221 0.10 23.36 -4.80
N GLU A 222 -0.78 23.09 -5.76
CA GLU A 222 -2.01 22.33 -5.51
C GLU A 222 -1.73 20.88 -5.05
N PRO A 223 -0.95 20.06 -5.78
CA PRO A 223 -0.53 18.74 -5.30
C PRO A 223 0.21 18.75 -3.96
N LEU A 224 1.03 19.77 -3.71
CA LEU A 224 1.73 19.91 -2.43
C LEU A 224 0.73 20.05 -1.27
N VAL A 225 -0.25 20.96 -1.41
CA VAL A 225 -1.29 21.16 -0.40
C VAL A 225 -2.11 19.89 -0.20
N LYS A 226 -2.49 19.20 -1.29
CA LYS A 226 -3.25 17.94 -1.19
C LYS A 226 -2.44 16.83 -0.53
N PHE A 227 -1.15 16.72 -0.85
CA PHE A 227 -0.25 15.76 -0.20
C PHE A 227 -0.11 16.04 1.29
N LYS A 228 0.01 17.31 1.69
CA LYS A 228 0.02 17.70 3.11
C LYS A 228 -1.22 17.22 3.85
N ILE A 229 -2.40 17.44 3.26
CA ILE A 229 -3.69 17.01 3.84
C ILE A 229 -3.73 15.48 3.96
N LEU A 230 -3.25 14.76 2.94
CA LEU A 230 -3.17 13.30 2.95
C LEU A 230 -2.25 12.79 4.07
N ILE A 231 -1.01 13.30 4.16
CA ILE A 231 -0.07 12.90 5.22
C ILE A 231 -0.63 13.25 6.61
N LYS A 232 -1.31 14.39 6.75
CA LYS A 232 -2.01 14.72 8.01
C LYS A 232 -3.07 13.68 8.36
N SER A 233 -3.88 13.26 7.39
CA SER A 233 -4.91 12.24 7.63
C SER A 233 -4.31 10.89 8.04
N PHE A 234 -3.13 10.53 7.52
CA PHE A 234 -2.38 9.35 7.96
C PHE A 234 -1.88 9.50 9.40
N MET A 235 -1.39 10.69 9.76
CA MET A 235 -0.94 10.98 11.13
C MET A 235 -2.09 10.86 12.14
N GLU A 236 -3.29 11.29 11.76
CA GLU A 236 -4.50 11.23 12.60
C GLU A 236 -4.98 9.79 12.88
N LEU A 237 -4.53 8.78 12.12
CA LEU A 237 -4.80 7.36 12.41
C LEU A 237 -3.99 6.81 13.60
N ASP A 238 -2.98 7.56 14.08
CA ASP A 238 -2.11 7.18 15.20
C ASP A 238 -1.52 5.76 15.07
N SER A 239 -1.08 5.41 13.86
CA SER A 239 -0.68 4.05 13.50
C SER A 239 0.46 4.02 12.50
N ASP A 240 1.23 2.94 12.53
CA ASP A 240 2.15 2.61 11.44
C ASP A 240 1.33 2.21 10.19
N LEU A 241 1.82 2.53 9.00
CA LEU A 241 1.18 2.14 7.74
C LEU A 241 2.07 1.21 6.91
N ILE A 242 1.46 0.28 6.19
CA ILE A 242 2.08 -0.35 5.02
C ILE A 242 1.28 0.06 3.81
N ILE A 243 1.98 0.63 2.82
CA ILE A 243 1.40 1.02 1.54
C ILE A 243 2.05 0.16 0.46
N GLU A 244 1.24 -0.54 -0.31
CA GLU A 244 1.68 -1.42 -1.40
C GLU A 244 0.98 -0.98 -2.69
N TRP A 245 1.78 -0.73 -3.73
CA TRP A 245 1.30 -0.45 -5.08
C TRP A 245 1.60 -1.67 -5.96
N GLY A 246 0.54 -2.25 -6.52
CA GLY A 246 0.61 -3.20 -7.61
C GLY A 246 0.35 -2.52 -8.94
N SER A 247 1.24 -2.76 -9.90
CA SER A 247 1.13 -2.21 -11.25
C SER A 247 0.81 -3.29 -12.27
N VAL A 248 0.11 -2.90 -13.34
CA VAL A 248 -0.04 -3.75 -14.53
C VAL A 248 1.32 -3.95 -15.21
N ASN A 249 2.19 -2.94 -15.13
CA ASN A 249 3.56 -3.02 -15.60
C ASN A 249 4.41 -3.92 -14.68
N PRO A 250 4.96 -5.05 -15.18
CA PRO A 250 5.67 -6.02 -14.36
C PRO A 250 6.99 -5.50 -13.78
N GLU A 251 7.53 -4.40 -14.31
CA GLU A 251 8.76 -3.77 -13.82
C GLU A 251 8.49 -2.72 -12.74
N LYS A 252 7.21 -2.42 -12.48
CA LYS A 252 6.77 -1.40 -11.51
C LYS A 252 6.00 -2.02 -10.36
N GLY A 253 5.70 -1.18 -9.38
CA GLY A 253 5.12 -1.57 -8.10
C GLY A 253 6.13 -1.38 -6.98
N ALA A 254 5.62 -1.26 -5.76
CA ALA A 254 6.45 -1.04 -4.59
C ALA A 254 5.69 -1.35 -3.31
N ILE A 255 6.43 -1.72 -2.26
CA ILE A 255 5.90 -1.85 -0.90
C ILE A 255 6.72 -0.94 0.00
N THR A 256 6.04 -0.15 0.82
CA THR A 256 6.67 0.79 1.75
C THR A 256 6.04 0.67 3.12
N LYS A 257 6.87 0.53 4.15
CA LYS A 257 6.45 0.73 5.53
C LYS A 257 6.63 2.20 5.88
N LEU A 258 5.61 2.82 6.44
CA LEU A 258 5.63 4.21 6.88
C LEU A 258 5.29 4.26 8.37
N PRO A 259 6.30 4.20 9.26
CA PRO A 259 6.09 4.27 10.69
C PRO A 259 5.50 5.62 11.13
N LEU A 260 4.72 5.64 12.21
CA LEU A 260 4.03 6.85 12.69
C LEU A 260 4.97 8.06 12.86
N HIS A 261 6.13 7.85 13.48
CA HIS A 261 7.12 8.93 13.68
C HIS A 261 7.63 9.52 12.35
N LYS A 262 7.66 8.72 11.27
CA LYS A 262 7.99 9.19 9.92
C LYS A 262 6.85 9.98 9.29
N ILE A 263 5.61 9.60 9.54
CA ILE A 263 4.43 10.36 9.09
C ILE A 263 4.45 11.75 9.72
N VAL A 264 4.68 11.84 11.03
CA VAL A 264 4.79 13.11 11.76
C VAL A 264 5.91 13.98 11.17
N GLN A 265 7.10 13.42 11.00
CA GLN A 265 8.25 14.12 10.43
C GLN A 265 7.96 14.63 9.01
N ALA A 266 7.36 13.80 8.16
CA ALA A 266 6.98 14.18 6.80
C ALA A 266 5.98 15.34 6.81
N PHE A 267 4.97 15.30 7.68
CA PHE A 267 4.00 16.39 7.82
C PHE A 267 4.65 17.74 8.18
N GLU A 268 5.60 17.73 9.12
CA GLU A 268 6.34 18.93 9.53
C GLU A 268 7.14 19.53 8.37
N ILE A 269 7.84 18.68 7.61
CA ILE A 269 8.66 19.10 6.46
C ILE A 269 7.76 19.69 5.36
N VAL A 270 6.70 18.98 4.98
CA VAL A 270 5.74 19.45 3.98
C VAL A 270 5.14 20.80 4.40
N SER A 271 4.75 20.93 5.67
CA SER A 271 4.20 22.16 6.22
C SER A 271 5.19 23.32 6.17
N LYS A 272 6.47 23.06 6.45
CA LYS A 272 7.52 24.07 6.38
C LYS A 272 7.73 24.57 4.95
N VAL A 273 7.82 23.67 3.98
CA VAL A 273 8.03 24.05 2.57
C VAL A 273 6.85 24.86 2.03
N GLU A 274 5.61 24.46 2.34
CA GLU A 274 4.41 25.22 1.95
C GLU A 274 4.45 26.65 2.55
N LEU A 275 4.77 26.79 3.83
CA LEU A 275 4.88 28.11 4.48
C LEU A 275 5.98 28.99 3.86
N GLU A 276 7.11 28.40 3.49
CA GLU A 276 8.20 29.10 2.80
C GLU A 276 7.73 29.62 1.42
N ARG A 277 6.97 28.83 0.66
CA ARG A 277 6.39 29.27 -0.62
C ARG A 277 5.38 30.40 -0.45
N ILE A 278 4.49 30.31 0.53
CA ILE A 278 3.51 31.37 0.83
C ILE A 278 4.23 32.68 1.18
N LYS A 279 5.31 32.63 1.96
CA LYS A 279 6.10 33.83 2.31
C LYS A 279 6.72 34.49 1.08
N LEU A 280 7.26 33.69 0.13
CA LEU A 280 7.83 34.21 -1.11
C LEU A 280 6.78 34.90 -2.01
N LEU A 281 5.52 34.46 -1.95
CA LEU A 281 4.42 35.10 -2.69
C LEU A 281 3.98 36.44 -2.07
N ILE A 282 4.10 36.58 -0.75
CA ILE A 282 3.68 37.78 -0.01
C ILE A 282 4.80 38.85 0.02
N ASP A 283 6.06 38.44 0.03
CA ASP A 283 7.24 39.33 0.00
C ASP A 283 8.22 38.89 -1.11
N PRO A 284 7.89 39.16 -2.39
CA PRO A 284 8.79 38.91 -3.51
C PRO A 284 9.85 40.02 -3.52
N ARG A 285 10.96 39.79 -2.81
CA ARG A 285 12.13 40.66 -2.88
C ARG A 285 12.70 40.76 -4.30
#